data_AF-A0A0A7PR30-F1
#
_entry.id   AF-A0A0A7PR30-F1
#
_cell.length_a   1.000
_cell.length_b   1.000
_cell.length_c   1.000
_cell.angle_alpha   90.00
_cell.angle_beta   90.00
_cell.angle_gamma   90.00
#
_symmetry.space_group_name_H-M   'P 1'
#
loop_
_entity.id
_entity.type
_entity.pdbx_description
1 polymer ?
#
loop_
_entity_poly.entity_id
_entity_poly.type
_entity_poly.pdbx_seq_one_letter_code
_entity_poly.pdbx_strand_id
1 'polypeptide(L)'
;MTRPKHRTPQPGDPMFTLTELEGPEGGDPRTLSFANAQVQPLDFATLQCAKIHRPVTIPLVWRGGTLIDTTIEGRTPGETVDASAILESKFTSKAIGLVKGGWLPSAFAVMYQKTMILVDRNVVSQITSRFENGKRRGEQEPDFIDLFADQPIRINPLLFVLEGNRRTIPTPDEAAAQLAEVEMKLRAALPEAELAIGPDSLKGALGLIEDSRASLDCKQRFLRHIAPRMTSPVAQRDVETRWKQIIEAADLHSVPRQSLVVLAALSAVAVPNCKSPAKRLLKFRNGYSEADAYNALADLRAIELFIGCHCLFPEEPMQLCTGDKDMALLWSGLQASNFRRSGTGFSYDMAPVEGLFPQSLGLSWKAYLEEGK
;
A
#
# COMPACT_ATOMS: atom_id res chain seq x y z
N MET A 1 5.81 -20.11 11.79
CA MET A 1 6.37 -19.83 10.46
C MET A 1 6.79 -21.14 9.83
N THR A 2 5.94 -21.73 9.01
CA THR A 2 6.30 -22.86 8.14
C THR A 2 7.10 -22.30 6.96
N ARG A 3 8.30 -22.83 6.71
CA ARG A 3 9.06 -22.47 5.50
C ARG A 3 8.21 -22.79 4.26
N PRO A 4 8.11 -21.90 3.27
CA PRO A 4 7.45 -22.24 2.01
C PRO A 4 8.17 -23.45 1.39
N LYS A 5 7.38 -24.42 0.88
CA LYS A 5 7.93 -25.60 0.21
C LYS A 5 8.71 -25.16 -1.04
N HIS A 6 9.96 -25.58 -1.16
CA HIS A 6 10.80 -25.33 -2.33
C HIS A 6 10.10 -25.89 -3.59
N ARG A 7 9.84 -25.02 -4.57
CA ARG A 7 9.33 -25.38 -5.90
C ARG A 7 10.50 -25.32 -6.88
N THR A 8 10.68 -26.37 -7.68
CA THR A 8 11.63 -26.37 -8.79
C THR A 8 11.18 -25.34 -9.84
N PRO A 9 12.07 -24.47 -10.34
CA PRO A 9 11.74 -23.51 -11.40
C PRO A 9 11.13 -24.21 -12.61
N GLN A 10 10.05 -23.65 -13.16
CA GLN A 10 9.37 -24.13 -14.37
C GLN A 10 9.58 -23.17 -15.54
N PRO A 11 9.52 -23.65 -16.80
CA PRO A 11 9.52 -22.77 -17.97
C PRO A 11 8.42 -21.72 -17.86
N GLY A 12 8.79 -20.44 -17.91
CA GLY A 12 7.88 -19.29 -17.73
C GLY A 12 7.84 -18.70 -16.33
N ASP A 13 8.51 -19.30 -15.33
CA ASP A 13 8.70 -18.63 -14.04
C ASP A 13 9.51 -17.32 -14.24
N PRO A 14 9.09 -16.20 -13.63
CA PRO A 14 9.79 -14.94 -13.75
C PRO A 14 11.21 -15.07 -13.19
N MET A 15 12.18 -14.79 -14.05
CA MET A 15 13.60 -14.79 -13.72
C MET A 15 14.05 -13.38 -13.43
N PHE A 16 14.86 -13.22 -12.40
CA PHE A 16 15.49 -11.96 -12.06
C PHE A 16 16.99 -12.06 -12.29
N THR A 17 17.54 -11.15 -13.08
CA THR A 17 18.98 -11.04 -13.30
C THR A 17 19.47 -9.74 -12.67
N LEU A 18 20.35 -9.87 -11.69
CA LEU A 18 21.17 -8.78 -11.21
C LEU A 18 22.43 -8.71 -12.06
N THR A 19 22.76 -7.49 -12.47
CA THR A 19 24.05 -7.18 -13.09
C THR A 19 24.69 -6.09 -12.26
N GLU A 20 25.91 -6.32 -11.79
CA GLU A 20 26.69 -5.28 -11.13
C GLU A 20 26.94 -4.12 -12.12
N LEU A 21 27.15 -2.90 -11.61
CA LEU A 21 27.53 -1.78 -12.48
C LEU A 21 29.02 -1.84 -12.85
N GLU A 22 29.84 -2.29 -11.91
CA GLU A 22 31.28 -2.51 -12.05
C GLU A 22 31.63 -3.84 -11.36
N GLY A 23 32.57 -4.59 -11.93
CA GLY A 23 33.06 -5.81 -11.31
C GLY A 23 33.97 -5.53 -10.12
N PRO A 24 34.20 -6.54 -9.26
CA PRO A 24 35.13 -6.42 -8.15
C PRO A 24 36.52 -6.02 -8.66
N GLU A 25 37.13 -5.04 -7.98
CA GLU A 25 38.46 -4.50 -8.31
C GLU A 25 38.57 -3.90 -9.74
N GLY A 26 37.45 -3.48 -10.33
CA GLY A 26 37.43 -2.92 -11.69
C GLY A 26 37.41 -3.99 -12.79
N GLY A 27 37.15 -5.25 -12.44
CA GLY A 27 36.92 -6.34 -13.39
C GLY A 27 35.56 -6.27 -14.08
N ASP A 28 35.24 -7.32 -14.85
CA ASP A 28 33.97 -7.40 -15.57
C ASP A 28 32.78 -7.46 -14.60
N PRO A 29 31.67 -6.74 -14.87
CA PRO A 29 30.47 -6.81 -14.05
C PRO A 29 29.94 -8.24 -13.95
N ARG A 30 29.63 -8.66 -12.72
CA ARG A 30 29.10 -10.00 -12.48
C ARG A 30 27.59 -10.01 -12.62
N THR A 31 27.06 -11.17 -12.98
CA THR A 31 25.63 -11.39 -13.11
C THR A 31 25.18 -12.53 -12.20
N LEU A 32 24.00 -12.36 -11.59
CA LEU A 32 23.33 -13.36 -10.79
C LEU A 32 21.87 -13.47 -11.23
N SER A 33 21.50 -14.60 -11.82
CA SER A 33 20.15 -14.88 -12.29
C SER A 33 19.47 -15.90 -11.38
N PHE A 34 18.33 -15.56 -10.81
CA PHE A 34 17.58 -16.46 -9.91
C PHE A 34 16.08 -16.42 -10.18
N ALA A 35 15.40 -17.51 -9.80
CA ALA A 35 13.95 -17.65 -9.83
C ALA A 35 13.41 -17.93 -8.42
N ASN A 36 12.10 -17.78 -8.22
CA ASN A 36 11.40 -18.12 -6.97
C ASN A 36 11.89 -17.38 -5.70
N ALA A 37 12.65 -16.29 -5.85
CA ALA A 37 13.13 -15.52 -4.71
C ALA A 37 12.01 -14.67 -4.10
N GLN A 38 12.01 -14.57 -2.78
CA GLN A 38 11.16 -13.64 -2.06
C GLN A 38 11.91 -12.35 -1.76
N VAL A 39 11.42 -11.24 -2.28
CA VAL A 39 11.90 -9.90 -1.94
C VAL A 39 11.33 -9.49 -0.60
N GLN A 40 12.22 -9.17 0.32
CA GLN A 40 11.83 -8.60 1.59
C GLN A 40 11.25 -7.20 1.35
N PRO A 41 10.04 -6.91 1.85
CA PRO A 41 9.47 -5.57 1.79
C PRO A 41 10.39 -4.54 2.44
N LEU A 42 10.45 -3.36 1.82
CA LEU A 42 11.15 -2.21 2.36
C LEU A 42 10.36 -1.61 3.52
N ASP A 43 11.09 -1.03 4.47
CA ASP A 43 10.50 -0.50 5.69
C ASP A 43 10.06 0.97 5.56
N PHE A 44 9.47 1.47 6.65
CA PHE A 44 9.04 2.86 6.80
C PHE A 44 10.17 3.87 6.59
N ALA A 45 11.35 3.62 7.18
CA ALA A 45 12.48 4.55 7.13
C ALA A 45 13.01 4.70 5.69
N THR A 46 13.09 3.59 4.97
CA THR A 46 13.44 3.56 3.55
C THR A 46 12.44 4.36 2.73
N LEU A 47 11.13 4.20 2.96
CA LEU A 47 10.12 4.99 2.25
C LEU A 47 10.21 6.48 2.57
N GLN A 48 10.43 6.81 3.83
CA GLN A 48 10.49 8.20 4.30
C GLN A 48 11.58 8.96 3.55
N CYS A 49 12.76 8.35 3.42
CA CYS A 49 13.91 8.89 2.69
C CYS A 49 13.76 8.81 1.15
N ALA A 50 12.94 7.90 0.63
CA ALA A 50 12.79 7.69 -0.80
C ALA A 50 12.22 8.93 -1.54
N LYS A 51 12.87 9.32 -2.64
CA LYS A 51 12.38 10.35 -3.56
C LYS A 51 11.67 9.67 -4.73
N ILE A 52 10.38 9.36 -4.55
CA ILE A 52 9.59 8.53 -5.47
C ILE A 52 9.48 9.08 -6.91
N HIS A 53 9.70 10.39 -7.10
CA HIS A 53 9.71 11.05 -8.42
C HIS A 53 11.11 11.18 -9.03
N ARG A 54 12.11 10.51 -8.47
CA ARG A 54 13.49 10.47 -8.98
C ARG A 54 13.94 9.01 -9.12
N PRO A 55 15.00 8.75 -9.91
CA PRO A 55 15.69 7.47 -9.91
C PRO A 55 15.89 6.96 -8.48
N VAL A 56 15.45 5.72 -8.25
CA VAL A 56 15.35 5.15 -6.92
C VAL A 56 16.62 4.36 -6.59
N THR A 57 17.19 4.64 -5.42
CA THR A 57 18.25 3.83 -4.80
C THR A 57 17.69 3.16 -3.55
N ILE A 58 17.54 1.83 -3.58
CA ILE A 58 16.93 1.06 -2.48
C ILE A 58 17.73 -0.20 -2.14
N PRO A 59 17.80 -0.57 -0.85
CA PRO A 59 18.36 -1.86 -0.46
C PRO A 59 17.38 -2.97 -0.84
N LEU A 60 17.82 -3.98 -1.56
CA LEU A 60 17.03 -5.16 -1.86
C LEU A 60 17.62 -6.37 -1.16
N VAL A 61 16.76 -7.13 -0.52
CA VAL A 61 17.11 -8.39 0.13
C VAL A 61 16.19 -9.47 -0.45
N TRP A 62 16.80 -10.52 -0.96
CA TRP A 62 16.13 -11.66 -1.58
C TRP A 62 16.41 -12.89 -0.74
N ARG A 63 15.38 -13.70 -0.52
CA ARG A 63 15.49 -14.93 0.28
C ARG A 63 14.96 -16.13 -0.48
N GLY A 64 15.67 -17.25 -0.35
CA GLY A 64 15.24 -18.55 -0.85
C GLY A 64 15.15 -18.66 -2.37
N GLY A 65 15.88 -17.83 -3.12
CA GLY A 65 15.90 -17.89 -4.59
C GLY A 65 16.63 -19.14 -5.07
N THR A 66 16.20 -19.72 -6.18
CA THR A 66 16.93 -20.78 -6.87
C THR A 66 17.84 -20.15 -7.92
N LEU A 67 19.14 -20.39 -7.82
CA LEU A 67 20.12 -19.90 -8.79
C LEU A 67 19.90 -20.58 -10.14
N ILE A 68 19.72 -19.79 -11.18
CA ILE A 68 19.53 -20.26 -12.56
C ILE A 68 20.83 -20.14 -13.34
N ASP A 69 21.52 -19.00 -13.21
CA ASP A 69 22.77 -18.71 -13.92
C ASP A 69 23.59 -17.68 -13.15
N THR A 70 24.91 -17.69 -13.32
CA THR A 70 25.82 -16.80 -12.60
C THR A 70 27.20 -16.72 -13.28
N THR A 71 27.81 -15.54 -13.24
CA THR A 71 29.25 -15.38 -13.57
C THR A 71 30.14 -15.32 -12.33
N ILE A 72 29.54 -15.41 -11.13
CA ILE A 72 30.28 -15.46 -9.85
C ILE A 72 30.87 -16.87 -9.66
N GLU A 73 32.20 -16.95 -9.57
CA GLU A 73 32.92 -18.19 -9.31
C GLU A 73 32.48 -18.87 -7.99
N GLY A 74 32.49 -20.20 -7.98
CA GLY A 74 32.16 -21.00 -6.79
C GLY A 74 30.66 -21.13 -6.49
N ARG A 75 29.80 -20.70 -7.41
CA ARG A 75 28.34 -20.86 -7.33
C ARG A 75 27.85 -21.81 -8.42
N THR A 76 26.94 -22.71 -8.07
CA THR A 76 26.38 -23.67 -9.02
C THR A 76 24.87 -23.48 -9.24
N PRO A 77 24.39 -23.49 -10.50
CA PRO A 77 22.96 -23.50 -10.79
C PRO A 77 22.22 -24.59 -10.00
N GLY A 78 21.02 -24.26 -9.51
CA GLY A 78 20.21 -25.11 -8.63
C GLY A 78 20.40 -24.84 -7.14
N GLU A 79 21.44 -24.12 -6.73
CA GLU A 79 21.64 -23.69 -5.35
C GLU A 79 20.51 -22.77 -4.86
N THR A 80 20.18 -22.87 -3.57
CA THR A 80 19.38 -21.84 -2.90
C THR A 80 20.27 -20.68 -2.49
N VAL A 81 19.92 -19.48 -2.93
CA VAL A 81 20.68 -18.25 -2.69
C VAL A 81 19.81 -17.23 -1.95
N ASP A 82 20.38 -16.73 -0.86
CA ASP A 82 19.99 -15.47 -0.26
C ASP A 82 20.98 -14.41 -0.72
N ALA A 83 20.47 -13.25 -1.14
CA ALA A 83 21.30 -12.16 -1.64
C ALA A 83 20.80 -10.82 -1.10
N SER A 84 21.71 -9.85 -1.05
CA SER A 84 21.37 -8.46 -0.77
C SER A 84 22.21 -7.55 -1.64
N ALA A 85 21.61 -6.49 -2.16
CA ALA A 85 22.27 -5.49 -2.99
C ALA A 85 21.63 -4.12 -2.80
N ILE A 86 22.33 -3.06 -3.21
CA ILE A 86 21.69 -1.76 -3.44
C ILE A 86 21.28 -1.71 -4.91
N LEU A 87 19.98 -1.60 -5.18
CA LEU A 87 19.49 -1.34 -6.52
C LEU A 87 19.60 0.16 -6.80
N GLU A 88 20.49 0.52 -7.71
CA GLU A 88 20.53 1.82 -8.36
C GLU A 88 19.70 1.77 -9.64
N SER A 89 18.46 2.23 -9.57
CA SER A 89 17.53 2.17 -10.69
C SER A 89 17.39 3.52 -11.38
N LYS A 90 17.44 3.53 -12.72
CA LYS A 90 17.03 4.69 -13.53
C LYS A 90 15.53 4.97 -13.48
N PHE A 91 14.73 4.03 -12.96
CA PHE A 91 13.29 4.15 -12.87
C PHE A 91 12.85 4.93 -11.63
N THR A 92 11.85 5.78 -11.80
CA THR A 92 11.09 6.39 -10.69
C THR A 92 10.10 5.36 -10.10
N SER A 93 9.55 5.62 -8.92
CA SER A 93 8.54 4.76 -8.27
C SER A 93 7.31 5.57 -7.89
N LYS A 94 6.69 6.24 -8.87
CA LYS A 94 5.51 7.11 -8.67
C LYS A 94 4.31 6.31 -8.13
N ALA A 95 4.16 5.06 -8.56
CA ALA A 95 3.27 4.10 -7.91
C ALA A 95 4.03 3.24 -6.89
N ILE A 96 3.56 3.25 -5.65
CA ILE A 96 4.12 2.51 -4.52
C ILE A 96 3.25 1.28 -4.27
N GLY A 97 3.87 0.10 -4.23
CA GLY A 97 3.23 -1.17 -3.90
C GLY A 97 3.24 -1.46 -2.41
N LEU A 98 2.09 -1.41 -1.76
CA LEU A 98 1.91 -1.82 -0.37
C LEU A 98 1.77 -3.33 -0.29
N VAL A 99 2.62 -3.97 0.51
CA VAL A 99 2.64 -5.43 0.71
C VAL A 99 2.72 -5.75 2.20
N LYS A 100 2.39 -6.98 2.58
CA LYS A 100 2.54 -7.43 3.98
C LYS A 100 3.94 -7.14 4.51
N GLY A 101 4.03 -6.34 5.57
CA GLY A 101 5.30 -6.01 6.24
C GLY A 101 6.03 -4.77 5.69
N GLY A 102 5.52 -4.08 4.67
CA GLY A 102 6.19 -2.88 4.16
C GLY A 102 5.69 -2.43 2.80
N TRP A 103 6.62 -1.99 1.96
CA TRP A 103 6.34 -1.55 0.60
C TRP A 103 7.42 -2.04 -0.37
N LEU A 104 7.09 -2.04 -1.65
CA LEU A 104 8.01 -2.28 -2.77
C LEU A 104 7.64 -1.34 -3.93
N PRO A 105 8.55 -1.06 -4.88
CA PRO A 105 8.15 -0.42 -6.13
C PRO A 105 7.05 -1.24 -6.83
N SER A 106 6.07 -0.57 -7.45
CA SER A 106 4.84 -1.20 -7.94
C SER A 106 5.04 -2.48 -8.78
N ALA A 107 6.05 -2.48 -9.65
CA ALA A 107 6.36 -3.62 -10.51
C ALA A 107 6.94 -4.84 -9.82
N PHE A 108 7.41 -4.72 -8.58
CA PHE A 108 7.90 -5.89 -7.86
C PHE A 108 6.78 -6.92 -7.60
N ALA A 109 5.51 -6.53 -7.68
CA ALA A 109 4.36 -7.44 -7.73
C ALA A 109 4.45 -8.47 -8.88
N VAL A 110 5.00 -8.08 -10.03
CA VAL A 110 5.10 -8.93 -11.23
C VAL A 110 5.98 -10.17 -10.96
N MET A 111 6.91 -10.06 -10.01
CA MET A 111 7.86 -11.14 -9.71
C MET A 111 7.22 -12.34 -9.03
N TYR A 112 6.03 -12.19 -8.46
CA TYR A 112 5.25 -13.33 -8.00
C TYR A 112 4.11 -13.51 -8.97
N GLN A 113 4.21 -14.56 -9.80
CA GLN A 113 3.11 -14.97 -10.67
C GLN A 113 1.81 -14.99 -9.86
N LYS A 114 0.76 -14.41 -10.45
CA LYS A 114 -0.60 -14.33 -9.89
C LYS A 114 -0.82 -13.33 -8.76
N THR A 115 0.15 -12.46 -8.42
CA THR A 115 -0.09 -11.36 -7.46
C THR A 115 -1.31 -10.56 -7.87
N MET A 116 -2.27 -10.43 -6.96
CA MET A 116 -3.41 -9.55 -7.16
C MET A 116 -3.01 -8.10 -6.83
N ILE A 117 -3.06 -7.24 -7.83
CA ILE A 117 -2.75 -5.81 -7.72
C ILE A 117 -4.07 -5.05 -7.55
N LEU A 118 -4.34 -4.60 -6.32
CA LEU A 118 -5.42 -3.65 -6.05
C LEU A 118 -4.93 -2.26 -6.47
N VAL A 119 -5.72 -1.53 -7.25
CA VAL A 119 -5.34 -0.19 -7.74
C VAL A 119 -6.35 0.87 -7.30
N ASP A 120 -5.84 1.98 -6.74
CA ASP A 120 -6.63 3.17 -6.45
C ASP A 120 -6.85 4.03 -7.72
N ARG A 121 -7.61 5.12 -7.58
CA ARG A 121 -7.89 6.03 -8.71
C ARG A 121 -6.65 6.70 -9.28
N ASN A 122 -5.68 7.02 -8.43
CA ASN A 122 -4.43 7.68 -8.86
C ASN A 122 -3.59 6.74 -9.73
N VAL A 123 -3.49 5.47 -9.36
CA VAL A 123 -2.74 4.46 -10.11
C VAL A 123 -3.44 4.11 -11.42
N VAL A 124 -4.78 3.99 -11.44
CA VAL A 124 -5.51 3.82 -12.71
C VAL A 124 -5.26 5.01 -13.64
N SER A 125 -5.29 6.24 -13.13
CA SER A 125 -5.00 7.44 -13.93
C SER A 125 -3.56 7.44 -14.46
N GLN A 126 -2.60 6.98 -13.64
CA GLN A 126 -1.22 6.80 -14.06
C GLN A 126 -1.09 5.75 -15.18
N ILE A 127 -1.69 4.57 -15.03
CA ILE A 127 -1.65 3.51 -16.05
C ILE A 127 -2.24 4.04 -17.37
N THR A 128 -3.42 4.63 -17.31
CA THR A 128 -4.17 5.03 -18.52
C THR A 128 -3.56 6.23 -19.26
N SER A 129 -2.89 7.13 -18.54
CA SER A 129 -2.11 8.21 -19.16
C SER A 129 -0.75 7.76 -19.69
N ARG A 130 -0.25 6.62 -19.23
CA ARG A 130 1.09 6.13 -19.54
C ARG A 130 1.13 5.07 -20.62
N PHE A 131 0.08 4.26 -20.79
CA PHE A 131 0.07 3.17 -21.76
C PHE A 131 -1.02 3.30 -22.82
N GLU A 132 -0.74 2.72 -23.99
CA GLU A 132 -1.67 2.49 -25.09
C GLU A 132 -1.32 1.16 -25.76
N ASN A 133 -2.26 0.21 -25.78
CA ASN A 133 -2.07 -1.13 -26.34
C ASN A 133 -0.80 -1.81 -25.82
N GLY A 134 -0.56 -1.76 -24.50
CA GLY A 134 0.59 -2.38 -23.84
C GLY A 134 1.88 -1.56 -23.93
N LYS A 135 1.92 -0.50 -24.74
CA LYS A 135 3.13 0.28 -25.00
C LYS A 135 3.11 1.61 -24.27
N ARG A 136 4.29 2.03 -23.78
CA ARG A 136 4.46 3.34 -23.15
C ARG A 136 4.19 4.47 -24.15
N ARG A 137 3.38 5.46 -23.77
CA ARG A 137 3.09 6.67 -24.52
C ARG A 137 4.23 7.68 -24.40
N GLY A 138 4.78 8.10 -25.53
CA GLY A 138 5.75 9.20 -25.62
C GLY A 138 7.06 8.99 -24.84
N GLU A 139 7.81 10.08 -24.70
CA GLU A 139 9.10 10.11 -24.00
C GLU A 139 8.93 10.49 -22.52
N GLN A 140 8.16 9.69 -21.79
CA GLN A 140 8.07 9.85 -20.34
C GLN A 140 9.31 9.28 -19.64
N GLU A 141 9.70 9.88 -18.51
CA GLU A 141 10.73 9.32 -17.62
C GLU A 141 10.40 7.86 -17.29
N PRO A 142 11.37 6.93 -17.28
CA PRO A 142 11.16 5.54 -16.88
C PRO A 142 10.60 5.47 -15.45
N ASP A 143 9.55 4.67 -15.25
CA ASP A 143 8.92 4.44 -13.95
C ASP A 143 8.69 2.95 -13.76
N PHE A 144 8.80 2.42 -12.54
CA PHE A 144 8.64 0.99 -12.29
C PHE A 144 7.34 0.44 -12.86
N ILE A 145 6.26 1.22 -12.92
CA ILE A 145 5.00 0.78 -13.54
C ILE A 145 5.16 0.41 -15.03
N ASP A 146 6.21 0.87 -15.73
CA ASP A 146 6.58 0.47 -17.10
C ASP A 146 6.72 -1.03 -17.25
N LEU A 147 7.14 -1.72 -16.19
CA LEU A 147 7.33 -3.18 -16.22
C LEU A 147 6.00 -3.94 -16.20
N PHE A 148 4.86 -3.26 -16.13
CA PHE A 148 3.54 -3.85 -16.39
C PHE A 148 3.27 -4.05 -17.88
N ALA A 149 4.01 -3.37 -18.76
CA ALA A 149 3.86 -3.50 -20.21
C ALA A 149 4.05 -4.95 -20.65
N ASP A 150 3.12 -5.44 -21.48
CA ASP A 150 3.14 -6.79 -22.08
C ASP A 150 3.26 -7.94 -21.05
N GLN A 151 2.82 -7.72 -19.81
CA GLN A 151 2.81 -8.74 -18.76
C GLN A 151 1.38 -9.17 -18.39
N PRO A 152 1.12 -10.47 -18.13
CA PRO A 152 -0.17 -10.98 -17.67
C PRO A 152 -0.39 -10.72 -16.17
N ILE A 153 -0.37 -9.44 -15.78
CA ILE A 153 -0.59 -9.02 -14.38
C ILE A 153 -2.07 -9.06 -14.01
N ARG A 154 -2.39 -9.44 -12.78
CA ARG A 154 -3.76 -9.50 -12.28
C ARG A 154 -4.13 -8.20 -11.59
N ILE A 155 -5.04 -7.41 -12.16
CA ILE A 155 -5.46 -6.11 -11.63
C ILE A 155 -6.90 -6.20 -11.11
N ASN A 156 -7.12 -5.77 -9.88
CA ASN A 156 -8.45 -5.55 -9.32
C ASN A 156 -8.70 -4.04 -9.16
N PRO A 157 -9.56 -3.43 -9.99
CA PRO A 157 -9.83 -1.99 -9.93
C PRO A 157 -10.99 -1.61 -9.01
N LEU A 158 -11.50 -2.50 -8.14
CA LEU A 158 -12.68 -2.18 -7.34
C LEU A 158 -12.47 -1.02 -6.36
N LEU A 159 -11.25 -0.74 -5.92
CA LEU A 159 -10.98 0.45 -5.10
C LEU A 159 -11.28 1.76 -5.85
N PHE A 160 -11.02 1.82 -7.16
CA PHE A 160 -11.41 2.95 -8.02
C PHE A 160 -12.91 3.24 -7.95
N VAL A 161 -13.71 2.16 -7.99
CA VAL A 161 -15.18 2.22 -7.96
C VAL A 161 -15.67 2.64 -6.57
N LEU A 162 -15.11 2.04 -5.52
CA LEU A 162 -15.47 2.35 -4.14
C LEU A 162 -15.15 3.81 -3.77
N GLU A 163 -14.01 4.33 -4.22
CA GLU A 163 -13.59 5.72 -4.00
C GLU A 163 -14.59 6.71 -4.60
N GLY A 164 -15.16 6.42 -5.77
CA GLY A 164 -16.01 7.36 -6.49
C GLY A 164 -15.23 8.54 -7.08
N ASN A 165 -15.85 9.31 -7.98
CA ASN A 165 -15.21 10.44 -8.66
C ASN A 165 -15.71 11.82 -8.19
N ARG A 166 -16.67 11.85 -7.26
CA ARG A 166 -17.34 13.07 -6.76
C ARG A 166 -16.95 13.45 -5.33
N ARG A 167 -15.98 12.74 -4.73
CA ARG A 167 -15.58 12.90 -3.32
C ARG A 167 -16.76 12.71 -2.36
N THR A 168 -17.66 11.80 -2.73
CA THR A 168 -18.85 11.39 -2.01
C THR A 168 -19.09 9.91 -2.27
N ILE A 169 -19.90 9.26 -1.41
CA ILE A 169 -20.27 7.86 -1.60
C ILE A 169 -20.94 7.70 -2.97
N PRO A 170 -20.44 6.81 -3.85
CA PRO A 170 -21.04 6.62 -5.16
C PRO A 170 -22.42 5.98 -5.06
N THR A 171 -23.33 6.41 -5.93
CA THR A 171 -24.62 5.76 -6.17
C THR A 171 -24.43 4.45 -6.97
N PRO A 172 -25.42 3.55 -6.99
CA PRO A 172 -25.33 2.32 -7.78
C PRO A 172 -25.04 2.55 -9.27
N ASP A 173 -25.71 3.53 -9.88
CA ASP A 173 -25.52 3.87 -11.30
C ASP A 173 -24.12 4.45 -11.55
N GLU A 174 -23.63 5.30 -10.65
CA GLU A 174 -22.25 5.82 -10.72
C GLU A 174 -21.21 4.71 -10.57
N ALA A 175 -21.43 3.77 -9.65
CA ALA A 175 -20.52 2.64 -9.44
C ALA A 175 -20.49 1.72 -10.67
N ALA A 176 -21.64 1.44 -11.27
CA ALA A 176 -21.74 0.66 -12.51
C ALA A 176 -21.02 1.36 -13.68
N ALA A 177 -21.27 2.67 -13.86
CA ALA A 177 -20.63 3.47 -14.90
C ALA A 177 -19.11 3.53 -14.72
N GLN A 178 -18.64 3.71 -13.48
CA GLN A 178 -17.21 3.75 -13.17
C GLN A 178 -16.52 2.39 -13.38
N LEU A 179 -17.19 1.28 -13.06
CA LEU A 179 -16.65 -0.05 -13.31
C LEU A 179 -16.47 -0.30 -14.82
N ALA A 180 -17.48 0.05 -15.63
CA ALA A 180 -17.40 -0.05 -17.09
C ALA A 180 -16.30 0.87 -17.65
N GLU A 181 -16.20 2.10 -17.14
CA GLU A 181 -15.17 3.06 -17.56
C GLU A 181 -13.75 2.56 -17.26
N VAL A 182 -13.51 2.08 -16.03
CA VAL A 182 -12.17 1.62 -15.64
C VAL A 182 -11.78 0.33 -16.33
N GLU A 183 -12.72 -0.58 -16.56
CA GLU A 183 -12.48 -1.80 -17.35
C GLU A 183 -12.05 -1.44 -18.78
N MET A 184 -12.83 -0.59 -19.46
CA MET A 184 -12.51 -0.15 -20.81
C MET A 184 -11.13 0.50 -20.88
N LYS A 185 -10.83 1.42 -19.96
CA LYS A 185 -9.56 2.15 -19.94
C LYS A 185 -8.37 1.24 -19.65
N LEU A 186 -8.50 0.30 -18.71
CA LEU A 186 -7.42 -0.63 -18.37
C LEU A 186 -7.16 -1.63 -19.50
N ARG A 187 -8.21 -2.16 -20.15
CA ARG A 187 -8.05 -3.05 -21.31
C ARG A 187 -7.36 -2.34 -22.49
N ALA A 188 -7.68 -1.07 -22.73
CA ALA A 188 -7.02 -0.28 -23.76
C ALA A 188 -5.56 0.05 -23.43
N ALA A 189 -5.26 0.28 -22.15
CA ALA A 189 -3.90 0.60 -21.69
C ALA A 189 -2.99 -0.65 -21.66
N LEU A 190 -3.48 -1.75 -21.08
CA LEU A 190 -2.74 -2.98 -20.81
C LEU A 190 -3.57 -4.20 -21.26
N PRO A 191 -3.52 -4.58 -22.55
CA PRO A 191 -4.37 -5.64 -23.10
C PRO A 191 -4.04 -7.04 -22.56
N GLU A 192 -2.79 -7.28 -22.20
CA GLU A 192 -2.35 -8.55 -21.60
C GLU A 192 -2.71 -8.68 -20.12
N ALA A 193 -3.11 -7.60 -19.45
CA ALA A 193 -3.46 -7.65 -18.04
C ALA A 193 -4.78 -8.41 -17.81
N GLU A 194 -4.78 -9.27 -16.80
CA GLU A 194 -5.96 -10.00 -16.35
C GLU A 194 -6.75 -9.12 -15.36
N LEU A 195 -7.92 -8.63 -15.78
CA LEU A 195 -8.79 -7.89 -14.87
C LEU A 195 -9.58 -8.86 -13.98
N ALA A 196 -9.36 -8.78 -12.67
CA ALA A 196 -10.07 -9.56 -11.65
C ALA A 196 -11.47 -8.97 -11.39
N ILE A 197 -12.28 -8.88 -12.44
CA ILE A 197 -13.66 -8.41 -12.45
C ILE A 197 -14.54 -9.54 -13.00
N GLY A 198 -15.62 -9.88 -12.32
CA GLY A 198 -16.60 -10.87 -12.74
C GLY A 198 -18.04 -10.37 -12.56
N PRO A 199 -19.04 -11.21 -12.89
CA PRO A 199 -20.46 -10.84 -12.84
C PRO A 199 -20.91 -10.29 -11.48
N ASP A 200 -20.33 -10.80 -10.39
CA ASP A 200 -20.66 -10.41 -9.02
C ASP A 200 -19.79 -9.26 -8.48
N SER A 201 -18.80 -8.76 -9.23
CA SER A 201 -17.88 -7.72 -8.74
C SER A 201 -18.59 -6.42 -8.42
N LEU A 202 -19.54 -6.00 -9.27
CA LEU A 202 -20.37 -4.82 -8.99
C LEU A 202 -21.24 -5.03 -7.75
N LYS A 203 -21.88 -6.21 -7.64
CA LYS A 203 -22.69 -6.56 -6.48
C LYS A 203 -21.88 -6.53 -5.19
N GLY A 204 -20.66 -7.08 -5.20
CA GLY A 204 -19.73 -7.03 -4.07
C GLY A 204 -19.33 -5.60 -3.70
N ALA A 205 -19.00 -4.76 -4.68
CA ALA A 205 -18.68 -3.36 -4.45
C ALA A 205 -19.86 -2.57 -3.86
N LEU A 206 -21.07 -2.77 -4.38
CA LEU A 206 -22.29 -2.15 -3.85
C LEU A 206 -22.60 -2.61 -2.43
N GLY A 207 -22.41 -3.90 -2.14
CA GLY A 207 -22.52 -4.43 -0.78
C GLY A 207 -21.56 -3.74 0.18
N LEU A 208 -20.27 -3.61 -0.19
CA LEU A 208 -19.27 -2.90 0.61
C LEU A 208 -19.61 -1.41 0.80
N ILE A 209 -20.14 -0.75 -0.22
CA ILE A 209 -20.58 0.66 -0.13
C ILE A 209 -21.71 0.78 0.90
N GLU A 210 -22.70 -0.10 0.81
CA GLU A 210 -23.87 -0.04 1.68
C GLU A 210 -23.53 -0.40 3.13
N ASP A 211 -22.80 -1.50 3.34
CA ASP A 211 -22.36 -1.96 4.65
C ASP A 211 -21.48 -0.91 5.37
N SER A 212 -20.73 -0.10 4.61
CA SER A 212 -19.86 0.93 5.16
C SER A 212 -20.51 2.31 5.30
N ARG A 213 -21.72 2.54 4.75
CA ARG A 213 -22.34 3.88 4.65
C ARG A 213 -22.51 4.56 6.01
N ALA A 214 -23.16 3.88 6.95
CA ALA A 214 -23.42 4.43 8.29
C ALA A 214 -22.11 4.67 9.06
N SER A 215 -21.16 3.74 8.97
CA SER A 215 -19.85 3.89 9.60
C SER A 215 -19.09 5.09 9.01
N LEU A 216 -19.12 5.26 7.69
CA LEU A 216 -18.43 6.36 7.00
C LEU A 216 -19.00 7.71 7.40
N ASP A 217 -20.33 7.84 7.53
CA ASP A 217 -20.97 9.08 8.01
C ASP A 217 -20.50 9.44 9.44
N CYS A 218 -20.51 8.47 10.36
CA CYS A 218 -19.98 8.65 11.72
C CYS A 218 -18.52 9.10 11.71
N LYS A 219 -17.67 8.43 10.91
CA LYS A 219 -16.25 8.77 10.77
C LYS A 219 -16.05 10.18 10.16
N GLN A 220 -16.89 10.61 9.22
CA GLN A 220 -16.82 11.96 8.64
C GLN A 220 -17.18 13.03 9.66
N ARG A 221 -18.26 12.84 10.43
CA ARG A 221 -18.65 13.74 11.52
C ARG A 221 -17.55 13.85 12.57
N PHE A 222 -16.95 12.72 12.95
CA PHE A 222 -15.80 12.66 13.84
C PHE A 222 -14.61 13.49 13.33
N LEU A 223 -14.16 13.26 12.10
CA LEU A 223 -13.01 14.00 11.54
C LEU A 223 -13.27 15.51 11.50
N ARG A 224 -14.47 15.92 11.10
CA ARG A 224 -14.87 17.33 11.08
C ARG A 224 -14.93 17.94 12.48
N HIS A 225 -15.37 17.17 13.48
CA HIS A 225 -15.40 17.62 14.88
C HIS A 225 -14.00 17.91 15.41
N ILE A 226 -13.03 17.03 15.14
CA ILE A 226 -11.66 17.21 15.66
C ILE A 226 -10.85 18.20 14.83
N ALA A 227 -11.14 18.37 13.52
CA ALA A 227 -10.33 19.16 12.60
C ALA A 227 -9.88 20.56 13.10
N PRO A 228 -10.73 21.39 13.73
CA PRO A 228 -10.32 22.72 14.21
C PRO A 228 -9.17 22.67 15.23
N ARG A 229 -9.06 21.56 15.98
CA ARG A 229 -8.03 21.35 17.01
C ARG A 229 -6.77 20.66 16.46
N MET A 230 -6.81 20.26 15.19
CA MET A 230 -5.80 19.41 14.56
C MET A 230 -4.98 20.15 13.50
N THR A 231 -5.37 21.36 13.10
CA THR A 231 -4.65 22.17 12.10
C THR A 231 -3.21 22.45 12.56
N SER A 232 -3.05 23.09 13.72
CA SER A 232 -1.74 23.49 14.24
C SER A 232 -0.94 22.30 14.79
N PRO A 233 0.41 22.38 14.81
CA PRO A 233 1.23 21.45 15.58
C PRO A 233 0.80 21.43 17.04
N VAL A 234 0.77 20.25 17.66
CA VAL A 234 0.47 20.09 19.09
C VAL A 234 1.80 19.98 19.83
N ALA A 235 1.98 20.78 20.89
CA ALA A 235 3.16 20.69 21.73
C ALA A 235 3.15 19.37 22.51
N GLN A 236 4.33 18.80 22.77
CA GLN A 236 4.46 17.48 23.41
C GLN A 236 3.67 17.37 24.73
N ARG A 237 3.71 18.41 25.57
CA ARG A 237 2.98 18.48 26.84
C ARG A 237 1.45 18.44 26.70
N ASP A 238 0.92 18.78 25.52
CA ASP A 238 -0.52 18.86 25.25
C ASP A 238 -1.05 17.62 24.52
N VAL A 239 -0.16 16.69 24.12
CA VAL A 239 -0.52 15.48 23.36
C VAL A 239 -1.51 14.61 24.12
N GLU A 240 -1.27 14.36 25.41
CA GLU A 240 -2.15 13.53 26.24
C GLU A 240 -3.57 14.10 26.31
N THR A 241 -3.68 15.41 26.57
CA THR A 241 -4.97 16.12 26.61
C THR A 241 -5.68 16.02 25.26
N ARG A 242 -4.93 16.15 24.16
CA ARG A 242 -5.50 16.06 22.81
C ARG A 242 -5.93 14.63 22.46
N TRP A 243 -5.22 13.61 22.91
CA TRP A 243 -5.61 12.21 22.75
C TRP A 243 -6.93 11.92 23.47
N LYS A 244 -7.11 12.39 24.72
CA LYS A 244 -8.39 12.27 25.44
C LYS A 244 -9.54 12.89 24.67
N GLN A 245 -9.35 14.10 24.13
CA GLN A 245 -10.36 14.78 23.29
C GLN A 245 -10.68 14.02 22.00
N ILE A 246 -9.69 13.36 21.39
CA ILE A 246 -9.90 12.52 20.20
C ILE A 246 -10.76 11.31 20.56
N ILE A 247 -10.48 10.64 21.69
CA ILE A 247 -11.25 9.50 22.15
C ILE A 247 -12.69 9.90 22.50
N GLU A 248 -12.87 10.99 23.25
CA GLU A 248 -14.19 11.54 23.57
C GLU A 248 -15.00 11.87 22.31
N ALA A 249 -14.36 12.46 21.29
CA ALA A 249 -15.00 12.74 20.01
C ALA A 249 -15.34 11.46 19.24
N ALA A 250 -14.51 10.42 19.32
CA ALA A 250 -14.80 9.14 18.70
C ALA A 250 -16.05 8.51 19.32
N ASP A 251 -16.14 8.49 20.65
CA ASP A 251 -17.32 7.98 21.37
C ASP A 251 -18.58 8.79 21.05
N LEU A 252 -18.48 10.13 21.08
CA LEU A 252 -19.57 11.06 20.76
C LEU A 252 -20.16 10.79 19.37
N HIS A 253 -19.31 10.43 18.41
CA HIS A 253 -19.71 10.16 17.03
C HIS A 253 -19.86 8.66 16.73
N SER A 254 -19.88 7.79 17.76
CA SER A 254 -20.05 6.34 17.62
C SER A 254 -19.02 5.70 16.67
N VAL A 255 -17.79 6.22 16.66
CA VAL A 255 -16.67 5.65 15.94
C VAL A 255 -15.92 4.69 16.87
N PRO A 256 -15.76 3.41 16.53
CA PRO A 256 -15.02 2.48 17.36
C PRO A 256 -13.60 3.00 17.63
N ARG A 257 -13.18 3.02 18.91
CA ARG A 257 -11.84 3.49 19.31
C ARG A 257 -10.73 2.75 18.54
N GLN A 258 -10.90 1.45 18.30
CA GLN A 258 -9.95 0.61 17.56
C GLN A 258 -9.98 0.81 16.02
N SER A 259 -10.80 1.71 15.50
CA SER A 259 -10.85 1.97 14.07
C SER A 259 -9.58 2.67 13.57
N LEU A 260 -9.23 2.44 12.30
CA LEU A 260 -8.01 3.00 11.71
C LEU A 260 -8.03 4.54 11.70
N VAL A 261 -9.20 5.16 11.57
CA VAL A 261 -9.33 6.63 11.60
C VAL A 261 -8.99 7.23 12.97
N VAL A 262 -9.35 6.55 14.06
CA VAL A 262 -9.00 7.01 15.42
C VAL A 262 -7.50 6.85 15.64
N LEU A 263 -6.92 5.70 15.27
CA LEU A 263 -5.47 5.49 15.33
C LEU A 263 -4.70 6.54 14.52
N ALA A 264 -5.17 6.85 13.30
CA ALA A 264 -4.59 7.90 12.45
C ALA A 264 -4.71 9.28 13.11
N ALA A 265 -5.82 9.60 13.76
CA ALA A 265 -5.99 10.86 14.49
C ALA A 265 -5.04 10.97 15.69
N LEU A 266 -4.86 9.90 16.48
CA LEU A 266 -3.89 9.88 17.57
C LEU A 266 -2.46 10.07 17.05
N SER A 267 -2.09 9.35 15.98
CA SER A 267 -0.78 9.48 15.33
C SER A 267 -0.54 10.87 14.73
N ALA A 268 -1.59 11.53 14.22
CA ALA A 268 -1.51 12.88 13.67
C ALA A 268 -1.08 13.93 14.70
N VAL A 269 -1.37 13.68 15.98
CA VAL A 269 -0.99 14.53 17.11
C VAL A 269 0.35 14.11 17.73
N ALA A 270 0.65 12.81 17.71
CA ALA A 270 1.80 12.23 18.38
C ALA A 270 3.15 12.76 17.83
N VAL A 271 3.23 12.94 16.51
CA VAL A 271 4.50 13.30 15.86
C VAL A 271 4.66 14.82 15.79
N PRO A 272 5.77 15.39 16.30
CA PRO A 272 5.98 16.83 16.36
C PRO A 272 6.06 17.47 14.96
N ASN A 273 5.82 18.78 14.91
CA ASN A 273 6.00 19.63 13.72
C ASN A 273 5.20 19.20 12.50
N CYS A 274 4.03 18.57 12.70
CA CYS A 274 3.16 18.08 11.62
C CYS A 274 3.84 17.08 10.66
N LYS A 275 4.89 16.39 11.12
CA LYS A 275 5.62 15.41 10.31
C LYS A 275 4.99 14.02 10.30
N SER A 276 3.88 13.81 11.03
CA SER A 276 3.11 12.56 10.98
C SER A 276 2.60 12.31 9.55
N PRO A 277 2.87 11.13 8.95
CA PRO A 277 2.20 10.69 7.73
C PRO A 277 0.67 10.69 7.89
N ALA A 278 0.15 10.28 9.06
CA ALA A 278 -1.28 10.30 9.32
C ALA A 278 -1.86 11.73 9.25
N LYS A 279 -1.14 12.73 9.78
CA LYS A 279 -1.58 14.14 9.68
C LYS A 279 -1.63 14.63 8.23
N ARG A 280 -0.63 14.26 7.43
CA ARG A 280 -0.57 14.63 6.00
C ARG A 280 -1.55 13.85 5.13
N LEU A 281 -1.94 12.65 5.53
CA LEU A 281 -3.02 11.88 4.90
C LEU A 281 -4.39 12.49 5.22
N LEU A 282 -4.64 12.81 6.49
CA LEU A 282 -5.91 13.40 6.95
C LEU A 282 -6.10 14.85 6.45
N LYS A 283 -5.02 15.57 6.14
CA LYS A 283 -5.01 16.91 5.50
C LYS A 283 -5.86 17.95 6.25
N PHE A 284 -5.85 17.91 7.59
CA PHE A 284 -6.56 18.89 8.42
C PHE A 284 -6.17 20.33 8.08
N ARG A 285 -7.17 21.18 7.89
CA ARG A 285 -7.02 22.58 7.51
C ARG A 285 -8.18 23.41 8.05
N ASN A 286 -8.01 24.73 8.07
CA ASN A 286 -9.12 25.64 8.36
C ASN A 286 -10.22 25.45 7.31
N GLY A 287 -11.47 25.30 7.78
CA GLY A 287 -12.60 25.01 6.89
C GLY A 287 -12.64 23.57 6.37
N TYR A 288 -12.05 22.60 7.09
CA TYR A 288 -12.08 21.18 6.74
C TYR A 288 -13.49 20.71 6.40
N SER A 289 -13.69 20.34 5.14
CA SER A 289 -15.01 20.07 4.56
C SER A 289 -15.40 18.60 4.64
N GLU A 290 -16.64 18.31 4.29
CA GLU A 290 -17.12 16.93 4.13
C GLU A 290 -16.35 16.19 3.03
N ALA A 291 -16.07 16.85 1.90
CA ALA A 291 -15.27 16.29 0.82
C ALA A 291 -13.82 16.00 1.25
N ASP A 292 -13.25 16.81 2.16
CA ASP A 292 -11.92 16.54 2.72
C ASP A 292 -11.94 15.29 3.62
N ALA A 293 -12.95 15.19 4.48
CA ALA A 293 -13.16 14.03 5.34
C ALA A 293 -13.38 12.75 4.52
N TYR A 294 -14.19 12.83 3.48
CA TYR A 294 -14.44 11.71 2.57
C TYR A 294 -13.16 11.21 1.90
N ASN A 295 -12.34 12.11 1.34
CA ASN A 295 -11.08 11.72 0.70
C ASN A 295 -10.14 11.01 1.69
N ALA A 296 -9.95 11.58 2.88
CA ALA A 296 -9.12 10.97 3.92
C ALA A 296 -9.64 9.58 4.32
N LEU A 297 -10.97 9.41 4.39
CA LEU A 297 -11.57 8.13 4.73
C LEU A 297 -11.55 7.13 3.56
N ALA A 298 -11.54 7.59 2.31
CA ALA A 298 -11.37 6.72 1.15
C ALA A 298 -9.98 6.07 1.15
N ASP A 299 -8.93 6.85 1.43
CA ASP A 299 -7.55 6.36 1.58
C ASP A 299 -7.45 5.35 2.74
N LEU A 300 -8.01 5.68 3.90
CA LEU A 300 -8.02 4.77 5.05
C LEU A 300 -8.83 3.50 4.78
N ARG A 301 -9.96 3.59 4.07
CA ARG A 301 -10.78 2.44 3.69
C ARG A 301 -10.03 1.51 2.74
N ALA A 302 -9.21 2.05 1.84
CA ALA A 302 -8.36 1.21 1.00
C ALA A 302 -7.36 0.38 1.83
N ILE A 303 -6.78 0.95 2.90
CA ILE A 303 -5.96 0.19 3.87
C ILE A 303 -6.81 -0.83 4.64
N GLU A 304 -7.99 -0.44 5.15
CA GLU A 304 -8.90 -1.36 5.89
C GLU A 304 -9.31 -2.57 5.03
N LEU A 305 -9.63 -2.34 3.75
CA LEU A 305 -9.95 -3.40 2.80
C LEU A 305 -8.74 -4.27 2.48
N PHE A 306 -7.54 -3.68 2.35
CA PHE A 306 -6.31 -4.45 2.13
C PHE A 306 -5.96 -5.36 3.31
N ILE A 307 -6.16 -4.87 4.54
CA ILE A 307 -6.09 -5.70 5.76
C ILE A 307 -7.11 -6.84 5.69
N GLY A 308 -8.37 -6.52 5.33
CA GLY A 308 -9.43 -7.53 5.16
C GLY A 308 -9.08 -8.60 4.12
N CYS A 309 -8.48 -8.21 3.00
CA CYS A 309 -7.98 -9.12 1.98
C CYS A 309 -6.92 -10.08 2.55
N HIS A 310 -5.95 -9.59 3.32
CA HIS A 310 -4.97 -10.45 3.97
C HIS A 310 -5.58 -11.37 5.05
N CYS A 311 -6.66 -10.97 5.71
CA CYS A 311 -7.38 -11.84 6.64
C CYS A 311 -8.19 -12.93 5.92
N LEU A 312 -8.75 -12.62 4.74
CA LEU A 312 -9.56 -13.54 3.93
C LEU A 312 -8.71 -14.51 3.11
N PHE A 313 -7.58 -14.03 2.60
CA PHE A 313 -6.71 -14.72 1.65
C PHE A 313 -5.23 -14.67 2.13
N PRO A 314 -4.90 -15.29 3.27
CA PRO A 314 -3.58 -15.15 3.89
C PRO A 314 -2.42 -15.70 3.07
N GLU A 315 -2.69 -16.62 2.15
CA GLU A 315 -1.70 -17.27 1.28
C GLU A 315 -1.62 -16.64 -0.12
N GLU A 316 -2.55 -15.74 -0.47
CA GLU A 316 -2.53 -15.08 -1.78
C GLU A 316 -1.56 -13.90 -1.77
N PRO A 317 -0.62 -13.82 -2.73
CA PRO A 317 0.20 -12.64 -2.89
C PRO A 317 -0.69 -11.47 -3.34
N MET A 318 -0.72 -10.41 -2.56
CA MET A 318 -1.52 -9.22 -2.85
C MET A 318 -0.70 -7.96 -2.63
N GLN A 319 -0.95 -6.97 -3.48
CA GLN A 319 -0.37 -5.65 -3.38
C GLN A 319 -1.44 -4.59 -3.57
N LEU A 320 -1.43 -3.55 -2.74
CA LEU A 320 -2.19 -2.34 -2.98
C LEU A 320 -1.28 -1.27 -3.57
N CYS A 321 -1.52 -0.87 -4.81
CA CYS A 321 -0.77 0.21 -5.44
C CYS A 321 -1.45 1.55 -5.15
N THR A 322 -0.65 2.52 -4.68
CA THR A 322 -1.07 3.91 -4.51
C THR A 322 -0.01 4.90 -4.98
N GLY A 323 -0.45 6.06 -5.46
CA GLY A 323 0.43 7.22 -5.68
C GLY A 323 0.61 8.10 -4.44
N ASP A 324 -0.15 7.87 -3.37
CA ASP A 324 -0.08 8.67 -2.14
C ASP A 324 1.02 8.13 -1.20
N LYS A 325 2.12 8.89 -1.10
CA LYS A 325 3.26 8.53 -0.24
C LYS A 325 2.88 8.50 1.25
N ASP A 326 1.94 9.32 1.70
CA ASP A 326 1.55 9.39 3.09
C ASP A 326 0.66 8.21 3.50
N MET A 327 -0.19 7.74 2.58
CA MET A 327 -0.91 6.47 2.72
C MET A 327 0.08 5.29 2.82
N ALA A 328 1.09 5.28 1.94
CA ALA A 328 2.12 4.24 1.94
C ALA A 328 2.97 4.25 3.23
N LEU A 329 3.36 5.44 3.70
CA LEU A 329 4.05 5.62 4.98
C LEU A 329 3.19 5.18 6.16
N LEU A 330 1.89 5.48 6.15
CA LEU A 330 0.98 5.00 7.19
C LEU A 330 0.98 3.47 7.21
N TRP A 331 0.75 2.81 6.07
CA TRP A 331 0.79 1.35 5.98
C TRP A 331 2.09 0.73 6.48
N SER A 332 3.25 1.16 5.93
CA SER A 332 4.56 0.64 6.34
C SER A 332 4.87 0.94 7.81
N GLY A 333 4.33 2.04 8.34
CA GLY A 333 4.52 2.45 9.72
C GLY A 333 3.67 1.66 10.72
N LEU A 334 2.50 1.15 10.33
CA LEU A 334 1.61 0.38 11.22
C LEU A 334 2.18 -1.00 11.60
N GLN A 335 3.01 -1.57 10.71
CA GLN A 335 3.56 -2.93 10.80
C GLN A 335 2.47 -3.96 11.16
N ALA A 336 1.36 -3.92 10.42
CA ALA A 336 0.27 -4.85 10.61
C ALA A 336 0.71 -6.30 10.30
N SER A 337 0.35 -7.24 11.17
CA SER A 337 0.75 -8.65 11.07
C SER A 337 -0.31 -9.58 11.69
N ASN A 338 -0.08 -10.89 11.64
CA ASN A 338 -0.96 -11.90 12.22
C ASN A 338 -2.45 -11.77 11.83
N PHE A 339 -2.67 -11.43 10.55
CA PHE A 339 -3.98 -11.35 9.91
C PHE A 339 -4.73 -12.68 10.06
N ARG A 340 -5.92 -12.61 10.66
CA ARG A 340 -6.78 -13.75 10.96
C ARG A 340 -8.23 -13.40 10.70
N ARG A 341 -8.98 -14.39 10.22
CA ARG A 341 -10.44 -14.38 10.20
C ARG A 341 -10.96 -15.22 11.37
N SER A 342 -11.90 -14.67 12.13
CA SER A 342 -12.63 -15.40 13.18
C SER A 342 -14.12 -15.20 12.98
N GLY A 343 -14.80 -16.22 12.44
CA GLY A 343 -16.20 -16.13 12.04
C GLY A 343 -16.44 -15.03 11.00
N THR A 344 -17.24 -14.04 11.37
CA THR A 344 -17.53 -12.83 10.56
C THR A 344 -16.55 -11.68 10.81
N GLY A 345 -15.67 -11.79 11.83
CA GLY A 345 -14.72 -10.74 12.19
C GLY A 345 -13.32 -10.97 11.63
N PHE A 346 -12.54 -9.89 11.60
CA PHE A 346 -11.12 -9.89 11.30
C PHE A 346 -10.32 -9.46 12.54
N SER A 347 -9.16 -10.07 12.73
CA SER A 347 -8.18 -9.64 13.73
C SER A 347 -6.78 -9.60 13.13
N TYR A 348 -5.97 -8.72 13.66
CA TYR A 348 -4.57 -8.52 13.27
C TYR A 348 -3.86 -7.81 14.41
N ASP A 349 -2.54 -7.94 14.43
CA ASP A 349 -1.68 -7.23 15.37
C ASP A 349 -1.08 -6.00 14.69
N MET A 350 -0.83 -4.93 15.45
CA MET A 350 -0.09 -3.76 14.99
C MET A 350 1.08 -3.47 15.93
N ALA A 351 2.21 -3.09 15.33
CA ALA A 351 3.41 -2.63 16.02
C ALA A 351 3.89 -1.31 15.40
N PRO A 352 3.17 -0.19 15.60
CA PRO A 352 3.49 1.06 14.95
C PRO A 352 4.91 1.55 15.27
N VAL A 353 5.60 2.09 14.26
CA VAL A 353 6.95 2.64 14.38
C VAL A 353 6.98 4.00 15.08
N GLU A 354 8.17 4.42 15.53
CA GLU A 354 8.45 5.76 16.11
C GLU A 354 7.92 6.92 15.25
N GLY A 355 7.97 6.76 13.93
CA GLY A 355 7.48 7.75 12.97
C GLY A 355 5.95 7.94 12.99
N LEU A 356 5.20 7.08 13.67
CA LEU A 356 3.76 7.21 13.91
C LEU A 356 3.44 7.49 15.39
N PHE A 357 4.15 6.83 16.32
CA PHE A 357 3.98 6.96 17.76
C PHE A 357 5.35 6.99 18.44
N PRO A 358 5.93 8.19 18.70
CA PRO A 358 7.24 8.30 19.32
C PRO A 358 7.28 7.78 20.76
N GLN A 359 8.25 6.93 21.10
CA GLN A 359 8.52 6.46 22.46
C GLN A 359 8.78 7.59 23.44
N SER A 360 9.34 8.71 22.96
CA SER A 360 9.61 9.91 23.77
C SER A 360 8.35 10.54 24.38
N LEU A 361 7.16 10.18 23.90
CA LEU A 361 5.89 10.61 24.49
C LEU A 361 5.61 9.93 25.83
N GLY A 362 6.14 8.74 26.08
CA GLY A 362 5.83 7.95 27.27
C GLY A 362 4.35 7.52 27.38
N LEU A 363 3.57 7.67 26.31
CA LEU A 363 2.16 7.31 26.25
C LEU A 363 1.96 6.02 25.46
N SER A 364 1.08 5.14 25.98
CA SER A 364 0.68 3.91 25.27
C SER A 364 -0.56 4.18 24.43
N TRP A 365 -0.43 4.22 23.11
CA TRP A 365 -1.59 4.35 22.21
C TRP A 365 -2.60 3.21 22.43
N LYS A 366 -2.13 1.99 22.73
CA LYS A 366 -3.01 0.82 22.99
C LYS A 366 -3.95 1.07 24.17
N ALA A 367 -3.44 1.67 25.26
CA ALA A 367 -4.25 1.96 26.44
C ALA A 367 -5.46 2.84 26.09
N TYR A 368 -5.27 3.86 25.24
CA TYR A 368 -6.36 4.74 24.78
C TYR A 368 -7.39 4.04 23.87
N LEU A 369 -7.00 2.95 23.20
CA LEU A 369 -7.91 2.17 22.36
C LEU A 369 -8.65 1.08 23.13
N GLU A 370 -8.11 0.65 24.26
CA GLU A 370 -8.60 -0.50 25.05
C GLU A 370 -9.37 -0.09 26.32
N GLU A 371 -9.06 1.07 26.91
CA GLU A 371 -9.87 1.66 27.97
C GLU A 371 -11.28 1.94 27.40
N GLY A 372 -12.34 1.47 28.06
CA GLY A 372 -13.73 1.60 27.56
C GLY A 372 -14.54 0.29 27.47
N LYS A 373 -14.07 -0.81 28.07
CA LYS A 373 -14.93 -1.96 28.39
C LYS A 373 -15.67 -1.73 29.71
#